data_AF-A0A954B4P6-F1
#
_entry.id   AF-A0A954B4P6-F1
#
_cell.length_a   1.000
_cell.length_b   1.000
_cell.length_c   1.000
_cell.angle_alpha   90.00
_cell.angle_beta   90.00
_cell.angle_gamma   90.00
#
_symmetry.space_group_name_H-M   'P 1'
#
loop_
_entity.id
_entity.type
_entity.pdbx_description
1 polymer ?
#
loop_
_entity_poly.entity_id
_entity_poly.type
_entity_poly.pdbx_seq_one_letter_code
_entity_poly.pdbx_strand_id
1 'polypeptide(L)'
;MIAIDKQPQKDISALAVWLVCLALYVVFMYFAFTSPNVLKGELGLLENTQVVFLVIALPLAVWMAVRNKEKWLRWWLILISVGLFYLLTEETSWGQHYFGWDMGGFFAGFNDQGENNFHNTDAWLDQKPRAVLLLGMILGTIVHPLVKRFRNGRGLFDNPWWFAPTLACLGPVVFSQIGALPKRIDAFNLAFSAQAFTGGYRSSEMEEVYMYVFFVAYLLSLHYRLKLHKTAASAPT
;
A
#
# COMPACT_ATOMS: atom_id res chain seq x y z
N MET A 1 -15.61 28.02 24.12
CA MET A 1 -15.17 26.63 23.93
C MET A 1 -16.29 25.87 23.23
N ILE A 2 -16.23 25.71 21.90
CA ILE A 2 -17.26 25.00 21.14
C ILE A 2 -16.83 23.55 20.99
N ALA A 3 -17.54 22.63 21.64
CA ALA A 3 -17.41 21.21 21.36
C ALA A 3 -18.00 20.94 19.97
N ILE A 4 -17.14 20.83 18.96
CA ILE A 4 -17.54 20.33 17.64
C ILE A 4 -17.69 18.81 17.78
N ASP A 5 -18.86 18.37 18.26
CA ASP A 5 -19.26 16.96 18.24
C ASP A 5 -19.58 16.53 16.80
N LYS A 6 -18.52 16.43 16.00
CA LYS A 6 -18.56 15.73 14.72
C LYS A 6 -18.58 14.24 15.02
N GLN A 7 -19.81 13.70 15.06
CA GLN A 7 -20.12 12.27 14.91
C GLN A 7 -19.03 11.59 14.06
N PRO A 8 -18.34 10.56 14.60
CA PRO A 8 -17.18 9.97 13.94
C PRO A 8 -17.57 9.48 12.55
N GLN A 9 -16.80 9.89 11.53
CA GLN A 9 -17.12 9.60 10.13
C GLN A 9 -17.20 8.09 9.92
N LYS A 10 -18.44 7.60 9.72
CA LYS A 10 -18.73 6.16 9.64
C LYS A 10 -17.97 5.54 8.46
N ASP A 11 -17.17 4.52 8.77
CA ASP A 11 -16.23 3.89 7.84
C ASP A 11 -16.07 2.40 8.18
N ILE A 12 -15.18 1.70 7.46
CA ILE A 12 -14.74 0.34 7.79
C ILE A 12 -14.08 0.25 9.17
N SER A 13 -14.09 -0.93 9.80
CA SER A 13 -13.49 -1.13 11.12
C SER A 13 -11.97 -1.00 11.08
N ALA A 14 -11.45 0.12 11.61
CA ALA A 14 -10.01 0.34 11.76
C ALA A 14 -9.35 -0.79 12.58
N LEU A 15 -10.02 -1.30 13.62
CA LEU A 15 -9.54 -2.41 14.43
C LEU A 15 -9.33 -3.68 13.59
N ALA A 16 -10.22 -3.98 12.65
CA ALA A 16 -10.06 -5.13 11.76
C ALA A 16 -8.83 -4.98 10.85
N VAL A 17 -8.59 -3.78 10.30
CA VAL A 17 -7.38 -3.51 9.49
C VAL A 17 -6.11 -3.64 10.33
N TRP A 18 -6.10 -3.10 11.56
CA TRP A 18 -4.99 -3.26 12.51
C TRP A 18 -4.72 -4.72 12.85
N LEU A 19 -5.76 -5.53 13.10
CA LEU A 19 -5.63 -6.96 13.37
C LEU A 19 -5.08 -7.75 12.18
N VAL A 20 -5.48 -7.41 10.94
CA VAL A 20 -4.89 -8.00 9.73
C VAL A 20 -3.40 -7.67 9.61
N CYS A 21 -3.01 -6.41 9.83
CA CYS A 21 -1.60 -6.01 9.75
C CYS A 21 -0.74 -6.71 10.81
N LEU A 22 -1.25 -6.81 12.04
CA LEU A 22 -0.60 -7.51 13.14
C LEU A 22 -0.49 -9.02 12.88
N ALA A 23 -1.54 -9.66 12.35
CA ALA A 23 -1.53 -11.08 12.02
C ALA A 23 -0.48 -11.41 10.95
N LEU A 24 -0.42 -10.60 9.88
CA LEU A 24 0.64 -10.69 8.87
C LEU A 24 2.03 -10.52 9.51
N TYR A 25 2.20 -9.52 10.36
CA TYR A 25 3.50 -9.25 11.01
C TYR A 25 3.95 -10.43 11.87
N VAL A 26 3.05 -11.01 12.67
CA VAL A 26 3.35 -12.17 13.51
C VAL A 26 3.72 -13.39 12.65
N VAL A 27 3.04 -13.62 11.52
CA VAL A 27 3.36 -14.71 10.58
C VAL A 27 4.73 -14.49 9.93
N PHE A 28 5.02 -13.29 9.43
CA PHE A 28 6.31 -13.00 8.81
C PHE A 28 7.47 -13.06 9.82
N MET A 29 7.30 -12.51 11.02
CA MET A 29 8.33 -12.60 12.07
C MET A 29 8.52 -14.03 12.58
N TYR A 30 7.47 -14.85 12.62
CA TYR A 30 7.59 -16.28 12.92
C TYR A 30 8.47 -16.98 11.89
N PHE A 31 8.20 -16.81 10.58
CA PHE A 31 9.04 -17.40 9.53
C PHE A 31 10.45 -16.79 9.49
N ALA A 32 10.61 -15.50 9.79
CA ALA A 32 11.93 -14.87 9.87
C ALA A 32 12.83 -15.52 10.94
N PHE A 33 12.28 -15.90 12.10
CA PHE A 33 13.07 -16.56 13.16
C PHE A 33 13.09 -18.09 13.10
N THR A 34 12.21 -18.74 12.32
CA THR A 34 12.14 -20.22 12.26
C THR A 34 12.54 -20.83 10.92
N SER A 35 12.36 -20.14 9.80
CA SER A 35 12.67 -20.63 8.45
C SER A 35 12.83 -19.44 7.47
N PRO A 36 13.93 -18.66 7.55
CA PRO A 36 14.09 -17.41 6.78
C PRO A 36 13.90 -17.57 5.26
N ASN A 37 14.25 -18.73 4.73
CA ASN A 37 14.17 -19.05 3.30
C ASN A 37 12.72 -19.12 2.78
N VAL A 38 11.71 -19.26 3.66
CA VAL A 38 10.29 -19.22 3.28
C VAL A 38 9.85 -17.80 2.89
N LEU A 39 10.55 -16.76 3.36
CA LEU A 39 10.16 -15.37 3.10
C LEU A 39 10.61 -14.83 1.73
N LYS A 40 11.78 -15.27 1.24
CA LYS A 40 12.62 -14.54 0.27
C LYS A 40 12.46 -14.96 -1.20
N GLY A 41 12.71 -13.98 -2.07
CA GLY A 41 12.85 -14.13 -3.52
C GLY A 41 11.51 -14.35 -4.24
N GLU A 42 11.57 -14.46 -5.56
CA GLU A 42 10.42 -14.31 -6.49
C GLU A 42 9.17 -15.17 -6.21
N LEU A 43 9.32 -16.26 -5.45
CA LEU A 43 8.22 -17.14 -5.01
C LEU A 43 8.14 -17.31 -3.48
N GLY A 44 8.77 -16.40 -2.74
CA GLY A 44 8.74 -16.30 -1.29
C GLY A 44 7.38 -15.84 -0.76
N LEU A 45 7.20 -16.00 0.56
CA LEU A 45 5.94 -15.68 1.24
C LEU A 45 5.63 -14.18 1.24
N LEU A 46 6.64 -13.30 1.28
CA LEU A 46 6.39 -11.86 1.27
C LEU A 46 5.90 -11.42 -0.11
N GLU A 47 6.63 -11.70 -1.18
CA GLU A 47 6.28 -11.31 -2.56
C GLU A 47 4.98 -11.97 -3.04
N ASN A 48 4.71 -13.25 -2.76
CA ASN A 48 3.38 -13.81 -3.02
C ASN A 48 2.26 -13.13 -2.22
N THR A 49 2.54 -12.61 -1.01
CA THR A 49 1.56 -11.81 -0.26
C THR A 49 1.36 -10.43 -0.90
N GLN A 50 2.40 -9.83 -1.48
CA GLN A 50 2.29 -8.61 -2.29
C GLN A 50 1.34 -8.80 -3.46
N VAL A 51 1.58 -9.85 -4.27
CA VAL A 51 0.75 -10.26 -5.40
C VAL A 51 -0.70 -10.48 -4.98
N VAL A 52 -0.96 -11.19 -3.87
CA VAL A 52 -2.32 -11.41 -3.35
C VAL A 52 -3.05 -10.09 -3.04
N PHE A 53 -2.40 -9.13 -2.37
CA PHE A 53 -3.06 -7.85 -2.07
C PHE A 53 -3.28 -6.98 -3.33
N LEU A 54 -2.38 -7.02 -4.31
CA LEU A 54 -2.55 -6.36 -5.60
C LEU A 54 -3.69 -6.99 -6.43
N VAL A 55 -3.79 -8.32 -6.47
CA VAL A 55 -4.87 -9.08 -7.11
C VAL A 55 -6.23 -8.83 -6.44
N ILE A 56 -6.28 -8.47 -5.15
CA ILE A 56 -7.51 -8.01 -4.48
C ILE A 56 -7.81 -6.54 -4.81
N ALA A 57 -6.80 -5.67 -4.79
CA ALA A 57 -6.97 -4.23 -4.97
C ALA A 57 -7.36 -3.84 -6.40
N LEU A 58 -6.72 -4.44 -7.42
CA LEU A 58 -6.89 -4.06 -8.82
C LEU A 58 -8.33 -4.28 -9.33
N PRO A 59 -8.97 -5.47 -9.19
CA PRO A 59 -10.36 -5.67 -9.61
C PRO A 59 -11.34 -4.80 -8.84
N LEU A 60 -11.08 -4.54 -7.54
CA LEU A 60 -11.89 -3.63 -6.73
C LEU A 60 -11.84 -2.19 -7.27
N ALA A 61 -10.64 -1.68 -7.57
CA ALA A 61 -10.47 -0.36 -8.18
C ALA A 61 -11.14 -0.26 -9.56
N VAL A 62 -10.94 -1.25 -10.44
CA VAL A 62 -11.53 -1.30 -11.78
C VAL A 62 -13.06 -1.35 -11.70
N TRP A 63 -13.62 -2.20 -10.82
CA TRP A 63 -15.06 -2.29 -10.61
C TRP A 63 -15.65 -0.97 -10.09
N MET A 64 -14.98 -0.31 -9.15
CA MET A 64 -15.39 1.02 -8.68
C MET A 64 -15.32 2.07 -9.80
N ALA A 65 -14.26 2.07 -10.63
CA ALA A 65 -14.11 2.98 -11.77
C ALA A 65 -15.24 2.80 -12.81
N VAL A 66 -15.55 1.56 -13.18
CA VAL A 66 -16.61 1.23 -14.14
C VAL A 66 -18.00 1.57 -13.60
N ARG A 67 -18.26 1.35 -12.30
CA ARG A 67 -19.57 1.60 -11.67
C ARG A 67 -19.80 3.06 -11.26
N ASN A 68 -18.81 3.94 -11.33
CA ASN A 68 -18.93 5.31 -10.83
C ASN A 68 -19.23 6.36 -11.92
N LYS A 69 -20.22 7.22 -11.66
CA LYS A 69 -20.66 8.30 -12.57
C LYS A 69 -19.99 9.66 -12.31
N GLU A 70 -19.40 9.87 -11.13
CA GLU A 70 -18.72 11.13 -10.81
C GLU A 70 -17.38 11.21 -11.56
N LYS A 71 -17.24 12.19 -12.47
CA LYS A 71 -16.12 12.29 -13.43
C LYS A 71 -14.75 12.20 -12.75
N TRP A 72 -14.50 13.01 -11.73
CA TRP A 72 -13.17 13.11 -11.13
C TRP A 72 -12.82 11.90 -10.27
N LEU A 73 -13.75 11.40 -9.44
CA LEU A 73 -13.57 10.13 -8.72
C LEU A 73 -13.36 8.95 -9.68
N ARG A 74 -14.05 8.91 -10.84
CA ARG A 74 -13.80 7.87 -11.86
C ARG A 74 -12.38 7.97 -12.43
N TRP A 75 -11.88 9.15 -12.76
CA TRP A 75 -10.50 9.32 -13.24
C TRP A 75 -9.45 8.98 -12.17
N TRP A 76 -9.70 9.32 -10.91
CA TRP A 76 -8.86 8.93 -9.78
C TRP A 76 -8.79 7.40 -9.61
N LEU A 77 -9.93 6.72 -9.70
CA LEU A 77 -9.99 5.26 -9.65
C LEU A 77 -9.31 4.60 -10.85
N ILE A 78 -9.41 5.19 -12.06
CA ILE A 78 -8.66 4.74 -13.24
C ILE A 78 -7.15 4.87 -13.02
N LEU A 79 -6.69 6.00 -12.46
CA LEU A 79 -5.27 6.20 -12.13
C LEU A 79 -4.77 5.16 -11.12
N ILE A 80 -5.56 4.85 -10.09
CA ILE A 80 -5.27 3.79 -9.12
C ILE A 80 -5.24 2.42 -9.81
N SER A 81 -6.18 2.11 -10.71
CA SER A 81 -6.18 0.85 -11.47
C SER A 81 -4.94 0.71 -12.36
N VAL A 82 -4.48 1.77 -13.03
CA VAL A 82 -3.26 1.74 -13.84
C VAL A 82 -2.03 1.55 -12.95
N GLY A 83 -1.95 2.24 -11.81
CA GLY A 83 -0.86 2.07 -10.84
C GLY A 83 -0.82 0.66 -10.24
N LEU A 84 -1.96 0.11 -9.84
CA LEU A 84 -2.07 -1.26 -9.32
C LEU A 84 -1.78 -2.33 -10.38
N PHE A 85 -2.16 -2.10 -11.64
CA PHE A 85 -1.79 -2.98 -12.74
C PHE A 85 -0.29 -2.98 -12.96
N TYR A 86 0.33 -1.79 -13.02
CA TYR A 86 1.79 -1.65 -13.13
C TYR A 86 2.52 -2.37 -11.99
N LEU A 87 2.14 -2.11 -10.73
CA LEU A 87 2.73 -2.79 -9.57
C LEU A 87 2.56 -4.32 -9.66
N LEU A 88 1.39 -4.81 -10.04
CA LEU A 88 1.13 -6.25 -10.18
C LEU A 88 1.94 -6.89 -11.31
N THR A 89 2.15 -6.19 -12.43
CA THR A 89 2.99 -6.71 -13.51
C THR A 89 4.47 -6.64 -13.16
N GLU A 90 4.94 -5.59 -12.51
CA GLU A 90 6.35 -5.49 -12.09
C GLU A 90 6.72 -6.56 -11.04
N GLU A 91 5.90 -6.70 -9.99
CA GLU A 91 6.05 -7.69 -8.90
C GLU A 91 6.01 -9.15 -9.38
N THR A 92 5.53 -9.40 -10.61
CA THR A 92 5.40 -10.77 -11.17
C THR A 92 6.25 -11.01 -12.41
N SER A 93 7.17 -10.09 -12.73
CA SER A 93 7.96 -10.09 -13.97
C SER A 93 7.08 -10.24 -15.23
N TRP A 94 5.98 -9.48 -15.24
CA TRP A 94 4.88 -9.48 -16.20
C TRP A 94 4.19 -10.85 -16.40
N GLY A 95 4.33 -11.72 -15.40
CA GLY A 95 3.84 -13.11 -15.36
C GLY A 95 4.95 -14.17 -15.44
N GLN A 96 6.20 -13.78 -15.70
CA GLN A 96 7.32 -14.70 -15.90
C GLN A 96 7.53 -15.66 -14.73
N HIS A 97 7.40 -15.17 -13.48
CA HIS A 97 7.56 -15.99 -12.27
C HIS A 97 6.57 -17.17 -12.18
N TYR A 98 5.38 -17.03 -12.79
CA TYR A 98 4.31 -18.02 -12.74
C TYR A 98 4.22 -18.90 -13.99
N PHE A 99 4.70 -18.41 -15.14
CA PHE A 99 4.61 -19.11 -16.43
C PHE A 99 5.95 -19.60 -16.97
N GLY A 100 7.08 -19.20 -16.38
CA GLY A 100 8.40 -19.80 -16.60
C GLY A 100 8.99 -19.59 -17.99
N TRP A 101 8.75 -18.45 -18.64
CA TRP A 101 9.42 -18.11 -19.90
C TRP A 101 10.80 -17.46 -19.68
N ASP A 102 11.69 -17.59 -20.66
CA ASP A 102 12.99 -16.92 -20.65
C ASP A 102 12.83 -15.40 -20.92
N MET A 103 13.66 -14.58 -20.27
CA MET A 103 13.70 -13.13 -20.56
C MET A 103 14.09 -12.89 -22.02
N GLY A 104 13.21 -12.23 -22.75
CA GLY A 104 13.43 -11.84 -24.14
C GLY A 104 13.04 -10.41 -24.48
N GLY A 105 13.34 -10.02 -25.72
CA GLY A 105 12.94 -8.74 -26.29
C GLY A 105 13.67 -7.54 -25.67
N PHE A 106 12.91 -6.50 -25.33
CA PHE A 106 13.42 -5.21 -24.85
C PHE A 106 14.28 -5.32 -23.59
N PHE A 107 13.84 -6.10 -22.60
CA PHE A 107 14.50 -6.23 -21.29
C PHE A 107 15.89 -6.88 -21.36
N ALA A 108 16.12 -7.78 -22.33
CA ALA A 108 17.41 -8.45 -22.52
C ALA A 108 18.57 -7.51 -22.90
N GLY A 109 18.30 -6.22 -23.13
CA GLY A 109 19.33 -5.19 -23.31
C GLY A 109 19.76 -4.46 -22.03
N PHE A 110 19.07 -4.64 -20.89
CA PHE A 110 19.33 -3.86 -19.67
C PHE A 110 18.92 -4.51 -18.32
N ASN A 111 18.19 -5.62 -18.29
CA ASN A 111 17.93 -6.39 -17.07
C ASN A 111 18.99 -7.50 -16.95
N ASP A 112 19.78 -7.49 -15.87
CA ASP A 112 20.86 -8.45 -15.59
C ASP A 112 20.45 -9.58 -14.63
N GLN A 113 19.27 -9.47 -14.01
CA GLN A 113 18.69 -10.50 -13.13
C GLN A 113 17.94 -11.60 -13.91
N GLY A 114 17.75 -11.42 -15.23
CA GLY A 114 17.11 -12.41 -16.10
C GLY A 114 15.60 -12.25 -16.19
N GLU A 115 15.08 -11.03 -16.05
CA GLU A 115 13.65 -10.77 -15.84
C GLU A 115 13.00 -9.77 -16.80
N ASN A 116 11.69 -9.92 -16.98
CA ASN A 116 10.84 -9.04 -17.79
C ASN A 116 10.17 -7.90 -16.98
N ASN A 117 10.87 -7.29 -16.02
CA ASN A 117 10.42 -6.11 -15.29
C ASN A 117 11.42 -4.93 -15.40
N PHE A 118 11.01 -3.75 -14.91
CA PHE A 118 11.87 -2.60 -14.65
C PHE A 118 12.32 -2.52 -13.17
N HIS A 119 11.50 -3.00 -12.22
CA HIS A 119 11.75 -2.89 -10.78
C HIS A 119 13.14 -3.40 -10.37
N ASN A 120 13.58 -4.54 -10.94
CA ASN A 120 14.85 -5.19 -10.68
C ASN A 120 15.98 -4.75 -11.65
N THR A 121 15.83 -3.64 -12.38
CA THR A 121 16.84 -3.15 -13.36
C THR A 121 17.70 -1.98 -12.88
N ASP A 122 17.16 -1.11 -12.04
CA ASP A 122 17.89 0.03 -11.49
C ASP A 122 17.33 0.40 -10.12
N ALA A 123 18.21 0.65 -9.15
CA ALA A 123 17.85 1.10 -7.80
C ALA A 123 16.95 2.36 -7.79
N TRP A 124 17.00 3.16 -8.85
CA TRP A 124 16.14 4.30 -9.11
C TRP A 124 14.67 3.92 -9.29
N LEU A 125 14.40 2.77 -9.93
CA LEU A 125 13.07 2.25 -10.24
C LEU A 125 12.53 1.31 -9.14
N ASP A 126 13.42 0.63 -8.41
CA ASP A 126 13.12 0.01 -7.11
C ASP A 126 12.63 1.06 -6.09
N GLN A 127 13.36 2.17 -5.92
CA GLN A 127 13.18 3.04 -4.74
C GLN A 127 12.18 4.20 -4.92
N LYS A 128 12.13 4.85 -6.09
CA LYS A 128 11.31 6.07 -6.25
C LYS A 128 9.80 5.82 -6.28
N PRO A 129 9.26 4.80 -6.97
CA PRO A 129 7.82 4.52 -6.95
C PRO A 129 7.33 4.24 -5.52
N ARG A 130 8.06 3.37 -4.79
CA ARG A 130 7.84 3.08 -3.38
C ARG A 130 7.87 4.35 -2.51
N ALA A 131 8.88 5.19 -2.65
CA ALA A 131 9.00 6.44 -1.88
C ALA A 131 7.85 7.43 -2.16
N VAL A 132 7.39 7.56 -3.42
CA VAL A 132 6.27 8.45 -3.78
C VAL A 132 4.94 7.94 -3.22
N LEU A 133 4.68 6.63 -3.33
CA LEU A 133 3.50 6.00 -2.73
C LEU A 133 3.49 6.18 -1.21
N LEU A 134 4.61 5.92 -0.55
CA LEU A 134 4.74 6.08 0.90
C LEU A 134 4.55 7.54 1.35
N LEU A 135 5.09 8.51 0.60
CA LEU A 135 4.85 9.93 0.86
C LEU A 135 3.35 10.25 0.79
N GLY A 136 2.64 9.74 -0.22
CA GLY A 136 1.18 9.87 -0.33
C GLY A 136 0.43 9.26 0.86
N MET A 137 0.82 8.06 1.28
CA MET A 137 0.25 7.36 2.45
C MET A 137 0.41 8.17 3.75
N ILE A 138 1.62 8.65 4.03
CA ILE A 138 1.94 9.43 5.24
C ILE A 138 1.25 10.80 5.20
N LEU A 139 1.29 11.50 4.07
CA LEU A 139 0.61 12.80 3.92
C LEU A 139 -0.91 12.67 4.08
N GLY A 140 -1.52 11.65 3.49
CA GLY A 140 -2.96 11.42 3.53
C GLY A 140 -3.48 10.91 4.89
N THR A 141 -2.75 10.01 5.55
CA THR A 141 -3.26 9.29 6.72
C THR A 141 -2.75 9.84 8.06
N ILE A 142 -1.60 10.51 8.07
CA ILE A 142 -0.98 11.05 9.29
C ILE A 142 -0.98 12.58 9.24
N VAL A 143 -0.39 13.20 8.21
CA VAL A 143 -0.21 14.66 8.18
C VAL A 143 -1.54 15.40 8.00
N HIS A 144 -2.40 14.98 7.06
CA HIS A 144 -3.72 15.57 6.84
C HIS A 144 -4.59 15.66 8.12
N PRO A 145 -4.84 14.56 8.88
CA PRO A 145 -5.65 14.66 10.10
C PRO A 145 -4.97 15.43 11.24
N LEU A 146 -3.64 15.39 11.37
CA LEU A 146 -2.92 16.23 12.32
C LEU A 146 -3.07 17.73 11.97
N VAL A 147 -2.89 18.09 10.70
CA VAL A 147 -3.10 19.45 10.20
C VAL A 147 -4.53 19.92 10.46
N LYS A 148 -5.54 19.06 10.30
CA LYS A 148 -6.94 19.37 10.68
C LYS A 148 -7.09 19.63 12.17
N ARG A 149 -6.45 18.84 13.03
CA ARG A 149 -6.47 19.04 14.49
C ARG A 149 -5.89 20.40 14.88
N PHE A 150 -4.79 20.84 14.24
CA PHE A 150 -4.13 22.11 14.57
C PHE A 150 -4.71 23.34 13.84
N ARG A 151 -5.40 23.17 12.70
CA ARG A 151 -5.98 24.28 11.90
C ARG A 151 -7.51 24.34 11.98
N ASN A 152 -8.08 24.05 13.15
CA ASN A 152 -9.52 24.13 13.43
C ASN A 152 -10.41 23.42 12.38
N GLY A 153 -9.99 22.22 11.95
CA GLY A 153 -10.68 21.36 11.01
C GLY A 153 -10.28 21.51 9.54
N ARG A 154 -9.42 22.47 9.17
CA ARG A 154 -8.94 22.69 7.79
C ARG A 154 -7.73 21.82 7.46
N GLY A 155 -7.88 20.87 6.55
CA GLY A 155 -6.85 19.93 6.13
C GLY A 155 -6.10 20.32 4.87
N LEU A 156 -5.14 19.49 4.49
CA LEU A 156 -4.40 19.63 3.22
C LEU A 156 -5.23 19.18 2.01
N PHE A 157 -6.21 18.31 2.22
CA PHE A 157 -6.86 17.49 1.18
C PHE A 157 -8.37 17.35 1.43
N ASP A 158 -9.04 18.40 1.92
CA ASP A 158 -10.46 18.35 2.29
C ASP A 158 -11.41 18.25 1.10
N ASN A 159 -10.95 18.70 -0.08
CA ASN A 159 -11.69 18.68 -1.34
C ASN A 159 -10.78 18.11 -2.44
N PRO A 160 -11.19 17.06 -3.17
CA PRO A 160 -12.46 16.34 -3.05
C PRO A 160 -12.47 15.32 -1.89
N TRP A 161 -13.65 15.07 -1.33
CA TRP A 161 -13.86 14.27 -0.10
C TRP A 161 -13.29 12.85 -0.14
N TRP A 162 -13.11 12.29 -1.33
CA TRP A 162 -12.57 10.96 -1.58
C TRP A 162 -11.03 10.90 -1.62
N PHE A 163 -10.35 12.04 -1.82
CA PHE A 163 -8.90 12.06 -2.06
C PHE A 163 -8.12 11.68 -0.79
N ALA A 164 -8.52 12.20 0.37
CA ALA A 164 -7.94 11.80 1.64
C ALA A 164 -8.30 10.33 2.03
N PRO A 165 -7.31 9.51 2.42
CA PRO A 165 -7.52 8.32 3.24
C PRO A 165 -8.10 8.67 4.62
N THR A 166 -8.63 7.67 5.33
CA THR A 166 -9.10 7.82 6.70
C THR A 166 -8.17 7.12 7.69
N LEU A 167 -8.39 7.33 8.99
CA LEU A 167 -7.63 6.65 10.05
C LEU A 167 -7.78 5.11 10.05
N ALA A 168 -8.76 4.55 9.32
CA ALA A 168 -8.82 3.10 9.09
C ALA A 168 -7.60 2.58 8.30
N CYS A 169 -6.95 3.44 7.52
CA CYS A 169 -5.74 3.12 6.77
C CYS A 169 -4.44 3.25 7.61
N LEU A 170 -4.53 3.63 8.90
CA LEU A 170 -3.35 3.95 9.71
C LEU A 170 -2.49 2.73 10.06
N GLY A 171 -3.10 1.57 10.32
CA GLY A 171 -2.37 0.32 10.61
C GLY A 171 -1.35 -0.02 9.51
N PRO A 172 -1.78 -0.13 8.23
CA PRO A 172 -0.87 -0.35 7.10
C PRO A 172 0.26 0.67 7.01
N VAL A 173 -0.01 1.96 7.24
CA VAL A 173 1.05 2.98 7.26
C VAL A 173 2.04 2.70 8.38
N VAL A 174 1.59 2.43 9.62
CA VAL A 174 2.49 2.16 10.75
C VAL A 174 3.30 0.88 10.53
N PHE A 175 2.69 -0.21 10.07
CA PHE A 175 3.39 -1.47 9.84
C PHE A 175 4.38 -1.40 8.67
N SER A 176 4.10 -0.63 7.60
CA SER A 176 5.10 -0.35 6.55
C SER A 176 6.36 0.29 7.12
N GLN A 177 6.21 1.22 8.09
CA GLN A 177 7.35 1.86 8.73
C GLN A 177 8.11 0.91 9.64
N ILE A 178 7.41 0.04 10.38
CA ILE A 178 8.02 -1.00 11.22
C ILE A 178 8.86 -1.96 10.37
N GLY A 179 8.34 -2.42 9.22
CA GLY A 179 9.07 -3.26 8.27
C GLY A 179 10.31 -2.59 7.68
N ALA A 180 10.24 -1.28 7.43
CA ALA A 180 11.33 -0.50 6.88
C ALA A 180 12.39 -0.06 7.92
N LEU A 181 12.07 -0.07 9.22
CA LEU A 181 12.95 0.46 10.28
C LEU A 181 14.36 -0.13 10.27
N PRO A 182 14.60 -1.46 10.11
CA PRO A 182 15.95 -2.02 10.16
C PRO A 182 16.86 -1.44 9.06
N LYS A 183 16.41 -1.42 7.80
CA LYS A 183 17.15 -0.82 6.65
C LYS A 183 17.44 0.67 6.87
N ARG A 184 16.55 1.38 7.57
CA ARG A 184 16.72 2.81 7.92
C ARG A 184 17.64 3.04 9.12
N ILE A 185 17.77 2.07 10.04
CA ILE A 185 18.74 2.10 11.14
C ILE A 185 20.15 1.83 10.60
N ASP A 186 20.29 0.83 9.72
CA ASP A 186 21.57 0.47 9.11
C ASP A 186 22.15 1.61 8.26
N ALA A 187 21.28 2.44 7.65
CA ALA A 187 21.68 3.65 6.93
C ALA A 187 22.40 4.72 7.77
N PHE A 188 22.38 4.62 9.11
CA PHE A 188 23.21 5.46 10.00
C PHE A 188 24.64 4.93 10.19
N ASN A 189 25.02 3.80 9.56
CA ASN A 189 26.35 3.19 9.65
C ASN A 189 26.82 2.95 11.09
N LEU A 190 25.93 2.42 11.94
CA LEU A 190 26.23 2.08 13.33
C LEU A 190 27.10 0.82 13.41
N ALA A 191 27.74 0.60 14.57
CA ALA A 191 28.55 -0.59 14.85
C ALA A 191 27.75 -1.91 14.96
N PHE A 192 26.46 -1.89 14.64
CA PHE A 192 25.59 -3.06 14.53
C PHE A 192 24.64 -2.90 13.34
N SER A 193 24.27 -4.01 12.70
CA SER A 193 23.18 -4.04 11.71
C SER A 193 21.89 -4.46 12.40
N ALA A 194 20.89 -3.59 12.40
CA ALA A 194 19.52 -3.93 12.75
C ALA A 194 18.93 -4.93 11.75
N GLN A 195 19.31 -4.87 10.46
CA GLN A 195 18.86 -5.85 9.47
C GLN A 195 19.32 -7.28 9.82
N ALA A 196 20.51 -7.45 10.41
CA ALA A 196 20.99 -8.76 10.87
C ALA A 196 20.15 -9.34 12.03
N PHE A 197 19.51 -8.50 12.85
CA PHE A 197 18.64 -8.94 13.96
C PHE A 197 17.20 -9.26 13.53
N THR A 198 16.83 -9.10 12.26
CA THR A 198 15.44 -9.34 11.80
C THR A 198 15.04 -10.81 11.65
N GLY A 199 15.99 -11.74 11.84
CA GLY A 199 15.86 -13.10 11.30
C GLY A 199 16.13 -13.19 9.78
N GLY A 200 16.41 -12.06 9.14
CA GLY A 200 16.77 -11.99 7.73
C GLY A 200 15.61 -11.76 6.77
N TYR A 201 14.47 -11.21 7.20
CA TYR A 201 13.47 -10.69 6.25
C TYR A 201 14.05 -9.49 5.46
N ARG A 202 13.62 -9.27 4.22
CA ARG A 202 14.02 -8.11 3.40
C ARG A 202 13.10 -6.93 3.74
N SER A 203 13.68 -5.83 4.22
CA SER A 203 12.88 -4.68 4.72
C SER A 203 12.09 -3.94 3.63
N SER A 204 12.45 -4.07 2.35
CA SER A 204 11.63 -3.54 1.24
C SER A 204 10.35 -4.36 1.06
N GLU A 205 10.47 -5.68 0.82
CA GLU A 205 9.33 -6.61 0.72
C GLU A 205 8.32 -6.40 1.87
N MET A 206 8.83 -6.33 3.11
CA MET A 206 8.03 -6.09 4.31
C MET A 206 7.36 -4.70 4.32
N GLU A 207 8.03 -3.64 3.86
CA GLU A 207 7.43 -2.30 3.73
C GLU A 207 6.29 -2.33 2.69
N GLU A 208 6.52 -2.98 1.55
CA GLU A 208 5.65 -2.96 0.37
C GLU A 208 4.39 -3.83 0.53
N VAL A 209 4.47 -5.00 1.21
CA VAL A 209 3.26 -5.75 1.61
C VAL A 209 2.26 -4.83 2.32
N TYR A 210 2.70 -4.02 3.27
CA TYR A 210 1.79 -3.10 3.98
C TYR A 210 1.35 -1.90 3.13
N MET A 211 2.13 -1.50 2.12
CA MET A 211 1.69 -0.52 1.13
C MET A 211 0.59 -1.08 0.21
N TYR A 212 0.57 -2.39 -0.05
CA TYR A 212 -0.48 -3.02 -0.84
C TYR A 212 -1.72 -3.38 0.01
N VAL A 213 -1.54 -3.74 1.28
CA VAL A 213 -2.64 -3.76 2.27
C VAL A 213 -3.30 -2.37 2.39
N PHE A 214 -2.50 -1.29 2.36
CA PHE A 214 -3.02 0.08 2.37
C PHE A 214 -3.97 0.36 1.20
N PHE A 215 -3.64 -0.08 -0.03
CA PHE A 215 -4.54 0.09 -1.18
C PHE A 215 -5.89 -0.62 -0.97
N VAL A 216 -5.89 -1.84 -0.44
CA VAL A 216 -7.14 -2.57 -0.11
C VAL A 216 -7.93 -1.84 0.97
N ALA A 217 -7.29 -1.40 2.05
CA ALA A 217 -7.95 -0.63 3.12
C ALA A 217 -8.53 0.70 2.62
N TYR A 218 -7.79 1.43 1.79
CA TYR A 218 -8.23 2.69 1.18
C TYR A 218 -9.42 2.49 0.24
N LEU A 219 -9.37 1.50 -0.65
CA LEU A 219 -10.46 1.20 -1.59
C LEU A 219 -11.73 0.74 -0.87
N LEU A 220 -11.61 -0.09 0.18
CA LEU A 220 -12.76 -0.50 1.00
C LEU A 220 -13.36 0.68 1.78
N SER A 221 -12.55 1.55 2.38
CA SER A 221 -13.01 2.80 3.00
C SER A 221 -13.72 3.71 1.99
N LEU A 222 -13.08 3.96 0.85
CA LEU A 222 -13.62 4.79 -0.21
C LEU A 222 -14.94 4.23 -0.75
N HIS A 223 -15.05 2.91 -0.93
CA HIS A 223 -16.30 2.27 -1.33
C HIS A 223 -17.41 2.44 -0.28
N TYR A 224 -17.09 2.27 1.00
CA TYR A 224 -18.04 2.46 2.10
C TYR A 224 -18.53 3.92 2.17
N ARG A 225 -17.60 4.88 2.16
CA ARG A 225 -17.90 6.32 2.14
C ARG A 225 -18.69 6.73 0.89
N LEU A 226 -18.42 6.15 -0.28
CA LEU A 226 -19.16 6.38 -1.51
C LEU A 226 -20.61 5.87 -1.44
N LYS A 227 -20.87 4.76 -0.75
CA LYS A 227 -22.25 4.31 -0.46
C LYS A 227 -22.98 5.34 0.40
N LEU A 228 -22.39 5.76 1.52
CA LEU A 228 -22.99 6.76 2.41
C LEU A 228 -23.26 8.10 1.71
N HIS A 229 -22.30 8.60 0.91
CA HIS A 229 -22.47 9.83 0.15
C HIS A 229 -23.62 9.73 -0.88
N LYS A 230 -23.81 8.56 -1.50
CA LYS A 230 -24.93 8.33 -2.43
C LYS A 230 -26.27 8.26 -1.70
N THR A 231 -26.34 7.57 -0.55
CA THR A 231 -27.55 7.52 0.29
C THR A 231 -27.95 8.91 0.81
N ALA A 232 -26.99 9.71 1.27
CA ALA A 232 -27.26 11.06 1.75
C ALA A 232 -27.75 12.00 0.63
N ALA A 233 -27.21 11.86 -0.58
CA ALA A 233 -27.66 12.61 -1.76
C ALA A 233 -28.99 12.11 -2.36
N SER A 234 -29.56 11.01 -1.86
CA SER A 234 -30.85 10.45 -2.30
C SER A 234 -31.93 10.48 -1.22
N ALA A 235 -31.66 11.07 -0.04
CA ALA A 235 -32.66 11.25 1.00
C ALA A 235 -33.65 12.37 0.58
N PRO A 236 -34.98 12.19 0.78
CA PRO A 236 -35.92 13.29 0.62
C PRO A 236 -35.64 14.38 1.67
N THR A 237 -35.78 15.64 1.23
CA THR A 237 -35.65 16.86 2.04
C THR A 237 -36.93 17.18 2.79
#